data_AF-A0A2K2H798-F1
#
_entry.id   AF-A0A2K2H798-F1
#
_cell.length_a   1.000
_cell.length_b   1.000
_cell.length_c   1.000
_cell.angle_alpha   90.00
_cell.angle_beta   90.00
_cell.angle_gamma   90.00
#
_symmetry.space_group_name_H-M   'P 1'
#
loop_
_entity.id
_entity.type
_entity.pdbx_description
1 polymer ?
#
loop_
_entity_poly.entity_id
_entity_poly.type
_entity_poly.pdbx_seq_one_letter_code
_entity_poly.pdbx_strand_id
1 'polypeptide(L)'
;MVPFYVVPAQADFNLHVRLVTTDPQPGNSLAVDQQLFLKVAYQSDIPLAFRYAAYLHGEKLEAGFYSGHPELQRAGAGEALGWIGFSNVTHIDEVRVEILNAERQKIAEISKPFTFSWKAAAGVTGERVKPNWVKKLERHQDWVRERISDPFEQRKKSFDALLFYLNCASIPFYLLLQGYALWRFHGRWRDLATVPLVSLVPLVLASLVGFGMELSYWVVFIFRGTPFALVYLLAVWLARRRMLKIEREQAGQ
;
A
#
# COMPACT_ATOMS: atom_id res chain seq x y z
N MET A 1 21.74 -41.12 -4.18
CA MET A 1 21.49 -39.72 -3.82
C MET A 1 21.34 -38.96 -5.14
N VAL A 2 20.12 -38.67 -5.57
CA VAL A 2 19.84 -38.06 -6.88
C VAL A 2 19.95 -36.55 -6.71
N PRO A 3 20.87 -35.85 -7.40
CA PRO A 3 20.90 -34.40 -7.35
C PRO A 3 19.68 -33.86 -8.10
N PHE A 4 18.78 -33.21 -7.38
CA PHE A 4 17.74 -32.38 -7.98
C PHE A 4 18.43 -31.15 -8.59
N TYR A 5 18.60 -31.15 -9.91
CA TYR A 5 18.91 -29.94 -10.65
C TYR A 5 17.65 -29.08 -10.67
N VAL A 6 17.67 -27.98 -9.93
CA VAL A 6 16.71 -26.90 -10.13
C VAL A 6 17.11 -26.22 -11.44
N VAL A 7 16.43 -26.56 -12.53
CA VAL A 7 16.50 -25.78 -13.76
C VAL A 7 15.82 -24.45 -13.46
N PRO A 8 16.50 -23.29 -13.56
CA PRO A 8 15.80 -22.02 -13.50
C PRO A 8 14.84 -21.99 -14.67
N ALA A 9 13.54 -21.82 -14.41
CA ALA A 9 12.56 -21.57 -15.46
C ALA A 9 13.01 -20.32 -16.23
N GLN A 10 13.62 -20.51 -17.41
CA GLN A 10 13.82 -19.41 -18.34
C GLN A 10 12.44 -18.95 -18.75
N ALA A 11 12.12 -17.72 -18.37
CA ALA A 11 11.02 -16.98 -18.94
C ALA A 11 11.10 -17.05 -20.48
N ASP A 12 10.15 -17.76 -21.10
CA ASP A 12 10.06 -17.94 -22.56
C ASP A 12 9.39 -16.72 -23.22
N PHE A 13 9.81 -15.52 -22.82
CA PHE A 13 9.31 -14.27 -23.38
C PHE A 13 10.47 -13.32 -23.66
N ASN A 14 10.36 -12.57 -24.74
CA ASN A 14 11.37 -11.60 -25.11
C ASN A 14 11.27 -10.39 -24.20
N LEU A 15 12.36 -10.06 -23.53
CA LEU A 15 12.48 -8.89 -22.67
C LEU A 15 13.76 -8.14 -22.98
N HIS A 16 13.63 -6.95 -23.54
CA HIS A 16 14.74 -6.02 -23.73
C HIS A 16 14.39 -4.70 -23.06
N VAL A 17 15.19 -4.29 -22.08
CA VAL A 17 15.00 -3.05 -21.33
C VAL A 17 16.32 -2.30 -21.27
N ARG A 18 16.29 -0.99 -21.52
CA ARG A 18 17.47 -0.12 -21.43
C ARG A 18 17.14 1.24 -20.84
N LEU A 19 18.03 1.77 -20.00
CA LEU A 19 17.98 3.17 -19.56
C LEU A 19 18.54 4.07 -20.66
N VAL A 20 17.65 4.82 -21.33
CA VAL A 20 17.96 5.66 -22.49
C VAL A 20 18.64 6.96 -22.08
N THR A 21 18.02 7.71 -21.17
CA THR A 21 18.54 9.00 -20.71
C THR A 21 18.05 9.28 -19.29
N THR A 22 18.79 10.14 -18.60
CA THR A 22 18.37 10.73 -17.33
C THR A 22 18.30 12.24 -17.46
N ASP A 23 17.57 12.87 -16.56
CA ASP A 23 17.54 14.32 -16.43
C ASP A 23 17.44 14.71 -14.95
N PRO A 24 18.47 15.37 -14.38
CA PRO A 24 19.70 15.83 -15.02
C PRO A 24 20.63 14.72 -15.53
N GLN A 25 21.62 15.11 -16.34
CA GLN A 25 22.68 14.20 -16.80
C GLN A 25 23.62 13.81 -15.63
N PRO A 26 24.29 12.64 -15.70
CA PRO A 26 25.24 12.20 -14.68
C PRO A 26 26.27 13.26 -14.30
N GLY A 27 26.72 13.27 -13.03
CA GLY A 27 27.71 14.23 -12.53
C GLY A 27 27.17 15.61 -12.15
N ASN A 28 25.91 15.91 -12.46
CA ASN A 28 25.22 17.07 -11.90
C ASN A 28 24.74 16.81 -10.46
N SER A 29 24.22 17.85 -9.83
CA SER A 29 23.53 17.72 -8.54
C SER A 29 22.17 18.40 -8.57
N LEU A 30 21.23 17.85 -7.80
CA LEU A 30 19.93 18.43 -7.55
C LEU A 30 19.87 19.05 -6.15
N ALA A 31 18.95 19.99 -5.94
CA ALA A 31 18.55 20.32 -4.59
C ALA A 31 17.74 19.17 -3.98
N VAL A 32 17.76 19.05 -2.65
CA VAL A 32 16.81 18.21 -1.91
C VAL A 32 15.37 18.48 -2.39
N ASP A 33 14.54 17.44 -2.39
CA ASP A 33 13.17 17.42 -2.88
C ASP A 33 12.99 17.57 -4.40
N GLN A 34 14.06 17.75 -5.17
CA GLN A 34 13.99 17.74 -6.63
C GLN A 34 14.10 16.31 -7.19
N GLN A 35 13.41 16.11 -8.31
CA GLN A 35 13.28 14.81 -8.97
C GLN A 35 14.37 14.61 -10.04
N LEU A 36 15.02 13.44 -9.99
CA LEU A 36 15.79 12.89 -11.08
C LEU A 36 14.86 12.05 -11.96
N PHE A 37 14.70 12.44 -13.23
CA PHE A 37 13.87 11.71 -14.19
C PHE A 37 14.70 10.68 -14.95
N LEU A 38 14.10 9.52 -15.19
CA LEU A 38 14.70 8.38 -15.88
C LEU A 38 13.79 7.98 -17.05
N LYS A 39 14.38 7.85 -18.24
CA LYS A 39 13.70 7.34 -19.43
C LYS A 39 14.14 5.91 -19.71
N VAL A 40 13.21 4.97 -19.64
CA VAL A 40 13.45 3.56 -19.92
C VAL A 40 12.77 3.19 -21.24
N ALA A 41 13.50 2.61 -22.18
CA ALA A 41 12.91 1.99 -23.36
C ALA A 41 12.81 0.49 -23.15
N TYR A 42 11.70 -0.11 -23.56
CA TYR A 42 11.45 -1.53 -23.42
C TYR A 42 10.84 -2.14 -24.69
N GLN A 43 11.09 -3.43 -24.85
CA GLN A 43 10.39 -4.35 -25.75
C GLN A 43 10.04 -5.59 -24.92
N SER A 44 8.76 -5.94 -24.85
CA SER A 44 8.30 -7.06 -24.03
C SER A 44 7.07 -7.74 -24.62
N ASP A 45 6.97 -9.06 -24.51
CA ASP A 45 5.76 -9.80 -24.92
C ASP A 45 4.65 -9.72 -23.85
N ILE A 46 4.98 -9.27 -22.64
CA ILE A 46 4.06 -9.10 -21.52
C ILE A 46 4.00 -7.65 -21.01
N PRO A 47 2.90 -7.22 -20.37
CA PRO A 47 2.83 -5.94 -19.66
C PRO A 47 3.87 -5.86 -18.53
N LEU A 48 4.47 -4.68 -18.36
CA LEU A 48 5.55 -4.46 -17.40
C LEU A 48 5.27 -3.28 -16.48
N ALA A 49 5.75 -3.32 -15.24
CA ALA A 49 5.85 -2.14 -14.40
C ALA A 49 7.32 -1.93 -13.97
N PHE A 50 7.75 -0.68 -13.85
CA PHE A 50 9.13 -0.34 -13.54
C PHE A 50 9.22 0.31 -12.15
N ARG A 51 10.03 -0.27 -11.28
CA ARG A 51 10.36 0.31 -9.97
C ARG A 51 11.82 0.72 -9.95
N TYR A 52 12.09 1.89 -9.40
CA TYR A 52 13.42 2.49 -9.39
C TYR A 52 13.97 2.45 -7.97
N ALA A 53 15.25 2.15 -7.85
CA ALA A 53 15.96 2.12 -6.58
C ALA A 53 17.33 2.75 -6.73
N ALA A 54 17.75 3.50 -5.71
CA ALA A 54 19.06 4.11 -5.63
C ALA A 54 19.96 3.32 -4.69
N TYR A 55 21.24 3.22 -5.06
CA TYR A 55 22.25 2.49 -4.32
C TYR A 55 23.49 3.37 -4.08
N LEU A 56 24.17 3.08 -2.98
CA LEU A 56 25.49 3.61 -2.65
C LEU A 56 26.36 2.44 -2.17
N HIS A 57 27.46 2.17 -2.87
CA HIS A 57 28.38 1.07 -2.58
C HIS A 57 27.68 -0.31 -2.46
N GLY A 58 26.64 -0.53 -3.28
CA GLY A 58 25.85 -1.76 -3.28
C GLY A 58 24.77 -1.85 -2.21
N GLU A 59 24.65 -0.86 -1.31
CA GLU A 59 23.56 -0.76 -0.34
C GLU A 59 22.39 0.05 -0.89
N LYS A 60 21.17 -0.47 -0.73
CA LYS A 60 19.96 0.23 -1.15
C LYS A 60 19.66 1.38 -0.20
N LEU A 61 19.47 2.57 -0.73
CA LEU A 61 19.15 3.75 0.04
C LEU A 61 17.63 3.91 0.19
N GLU A 62 17.16 3.83 1.44
CA GLU A 62 15.73 3.99 1.79
C GLU A 62 15.46 5.30 2.56
N ALA A 63 16.45 5.80 3.31
CA ALA A 63 16.29 6.99 4.14
C ALA A 63 16.06 8.24 3.26
N GLY A 64 14.88 8.83 3.39
CA GLY A 64 14.47 10.01 2.62
C GLY A 64 14.19 9.75 1.14
N PHE A 65 14.29 8.49 0.68
CA PHE A 65 14.01 8.10 -0.69
C PHE A 65 12.52 8.16 -1.00
N TYR A 66 12.15 8.74 -2.13
CA TYR A 66 10.81 8.65 -2.69
C TYR A 66 10.85 8.58 -4.21
N SER A 67 9.88 7.92 -4.81
CA SER A 67 9.83 7.67 -6.25
C SER A 67 8.40 7.64 -6.76
N GLY A 68 8.25 7.69 -8.10
CA GLY A 68 6.95 7.54 -8.74
C GLY A 68 6.36 6.15 -8.53
N HIS A 69 5.02 6.07 -8.50
CA HIS A 69 4.32 4.79 -8.44
C HIS A 69 4.65 3.94 -9.68
N PRO A 70 4.99 2.64 -9.54
CA PRO A 70 5.21 1.77 -10.69
C PRO A 70 3.92 1.58 -11.48
N GLU A 71 3.87 2.17 -12.67
CA GLU A 71 2.72 2.08 -13.56
C GLU A 71 2.85 0.93 -14.55
N LEU A 72 1.73 0.26 -14.80
CA LEU A 72 1.65 -0.82 -15.77
C LEU A 72 1.71 -0.27 -17.19
N GLN A 73 2.73 -0.69 -17.91
CA GLN A 73 2.97 -0.44 -19.31
C GLN A 73 2.45 -1.61 -20.15
N ARG A 74 1.99 -1.34 -21.38
CA ARG A 74 1.47 -2.37 -22.28
C ARG A 74 2.59 -3.28 -22.77
N ALA A 75 2.23 -4.50 -23.16
CA ALA A 75 3.12 -5.33 -23.98
C ALA A 75 3.45 -4.63 -25.31
N GLY A 76 4.61 -4.94 -25.86
CA GLY A 76 5.16 -4.38 -27.10
C GLY A 76 6.38 -3.49 -26.85
N ALA A 77 6.64 -2.61 -27.83
CA ALA A 77 7.68 -1.59 -27.77
C ALA A 77 7.15 -0.33 -27.09
N GLY A 78 7.91 0.25 -26.17
CA GLY A 78 7.49 1.50 -25.55
C GLY A 78 8.58 2.21 -24.76
N GLU A 79 8.19 3.35 -24.21
CA GLU A 79 9.01 4.17 -23.33
C GLU A 79 8.26 4.40 -22.02
N ALA A 80 8.95 4.22 -20.90
CA ALA A 80 8.44 4.47 -19.56
C ALA A 80 9.23 5.60 -18.91
N LEU A 81 8.52 6.42 -18.13
CA LEU A 81 9.12 7.44 -17.29
C LEU A 81 9.20 6.93 -15.85
N GLY A 82 10.37 7.07 -15.27
CA GLY A 82 10.60 6.95 -13.85
C GLY A 82 11.08 8.26 -13.28
N TRP A 83 10.91 8.42 -11.98
CA TRP A 83 11.63 9.44 -11.26
C TRP A 83 11.92 8.98 -9.84
N ILE A 84 13.05 9.45 -9.31
CA ILE A 84 13.46 9.27 -7.92
C ILE A 84 13.85 10.61 -7.32
N GLY A 85 13.75 10.74 -6.01
CA GLY A 85 14.17 11.91 -5.26
C GLY A 85 14.56 11.55 -3.84
N PHE A 86 15.22 12.49 -3.17
CA PHE A 86 15.61 12.39 -1.77
C PHE A 86 15.23 13.66 -1.01
N SER A 87 14.65 13.49 0.18
CA SER A 87 14.29 14.57 1.11
C SER A 87 15.43 14.96 2.05
N ASN A 88 16.61 14.36 1.86
CA ASN A 88 17.84 14.59 2.60
C ASN A 88 19.03 14.71 1.65
N VAL A 89 20.10 15.37 2.12
CA VAL A 89 21.37 15.42 1.39
C VAL A 89 21.92 14.01 1.23
N THR A 90 22.07 13.57 -0.01
CA THR A 90 22.37 12.18 -0.34
C THR A 90 23.25 12.08 -1.57
N HIS A 91 24.04 11.01 -1.64
CA HIS A 91 24.84 10.65 -2.81
C HIS A 91 24.53 9.21 -3.23
N ILE A 92 24.53 8.97 -4.54
CA ILE A 92 24.28 7.66 -5.13
C ILE A 92 25.38 7.38 -6.16
N ASP A 93 25.75 6.11 -6.31
CA ASP A 93 26.71 5.65 -7.32
C ASP A 93 26.09 4.67 -8.33
N GLU A 94 24.88 4.20 -8.05
CA GLU A 94 24.17 3.22 -8.86
C GLU A 94 22.66 3.46 -8.82
N VAL A 95 22.02 3.29 -9.99
CA VAL A 95 20.56 3.19 -10.08
C VAL A 95 20.20 1.80 -10.61
N ARG A 96 19.25 1.16 -9.94
CA ARG A 96 18.64 -0.08 -10.39
C ARG A 96 17.20 0.16 -10.83
N VAL A 97 16.84 -0.43 -11.96
CA VAL A 97 15.46 -0.49 -12.43
C VAL A 97 15.01 -1.93 -12.34
N GLU A 98 14.13 -2.18 -11.38
CA GLU A 98 13.45 -3.45 -11.23
C GLU A 98 12.27 -3.52 -12.19
N ILE A 99 12.20 -4.65 -12.90
CA ILE A 99 11.18 -4.92 -13.90
C ILE A 99 10.20 -5.91 -13.27
N LEU A 100 8.95 -5.50 -13.19
CA LEU A 100 7.85 -6.23 -12.57
C LEU A 100 6.85 -6.69 -13.65
N ASN A 101 6.20 -7.83 -13.43
CA ASN A 101 5.03 -8.22 -14.23
C ASN A 101 3.75 -7.49 -13.77
N ALA A 102 2.62 -7.83 -14.39
CA ALA A 102 1.31 -7.26 -14.05
C ALA A 102 0.92 -7.50 -12.57
N GLU A 103 1.36 -8.61 -11.98
CA GLU A 103 1.14 -9.00 -10.59
C GLU A 103 2.12 -8.35 -9.60
N ARG A 104 2.96 -7.41 -10.06
CA ARG A 104 4.01 -6.73 -9.27
C ARG A 104 5.10 -7.67 -8.74
N GLN A 105 5.28 -8.84 -9.36
CA GLN A 105 6.39 -9.74 -9.07
C GLN A 105 7.61 -9.35 -9.89
N LYS A 106 8.79 -9.31 -9.25
CA LYS A 106 10.06 -9.01 -9.92
C LYS A 106 10.43 -10.16 -10.86
N ILE A 107 10.61 -9.82 -12.14
CA ILE A 107 11.01 -10.77 -13.19
C ILE A 107 12.42 -10.51 -13.70
N ALA A 108 12.90 -9.28 -13.61
CA ALA A 108 14.25 -8.90 -14.00
C ALA A 108 14.70 -7.61 -13.29
N GLU A 109 15.97 -7.28 -13.43
CA GLU A 109 16.57 -6.04 -12.94
C GLU A 109 17.66 -5.60 -13.91
N ILE A 110 17.73 -4.30 -14.15
CA ILE A 110 18.89 -3.68 -14.80
C ILE A 110 19.59 -2.78 -13.79
N SER A 111 20.91 -2.86 -13.75
CA SER A 111 21.77 -1.99 -12.97
C SER A 111 22.54 -1.07 -13.92
N LYS A 112 22.68 0.20 -13.53
CA LYS A 112 23.52 1.16 -14.25
C LYS A 112 24.30 2.01 -13.24
N PRO A 113 25.65 2.03 -13.34
CA PRO A 113 26.47 2.98 -12.61
C PRO A 113 26.02 4.41 -12.93
N PHE A 114 25.72 5.17 -11.88
CA PHE A 114 25.16 6.51 -11.99
C PHE A 114 25.54 7.34 -10.76
N THR A 115 26.60 8.13 -10.89
CA THR A 115 27.08 9.01 -9.83
C THR A 115 26.28 10.31 -9.80
N PHE A 116 25.60 10.58 -8.69
CA PHE A 116 24.72 11.74 -8.55
C PHE A 116 24.53 12.18 -7.10
N SER A 117 24.25 13.47 -6.86
CA SER A 117 24.04 13.99 -5.50
C SER A 117 22.84 14.91 -5.39
N TRP A 118 22.13 14.78 -4.26
CA TRP A 118 21.19 15.77 -3.75
C TRP A 118 21.91 16.62 -2.69
N LYS A 119 21.92 17.94 -2.88
CA LYS A 119 22.59 18.91 -2.00
C LYS A 119 21.56 19.83 -1.34
N ALA A 120 21.91 20.42 -0.21
CA ALA A 120 21.08 21.42 0.44
C ALA A 120 20.77 22.55 -0.55
N ALA A 121 19.52 23.07 -0.52
CA ALA A 121 19.08 24.11 -1.43
C ALA A 121 19.93 25.38 -1.21
N ALA A 122 20.87 25.64 -2.11
CA ALA A 122 21.70 26.84 -2.11
C ALA A 122 20.93 28.06 -2.66
N GLY A 123 19.73 28.32 -2.11
CA GLY A 123 18.88 29.44 -2.53
C GLY A 123 18.15 29.26 -3.87
N VAL A 124 18.15 28.06 -4.47
CA VAL A 124 17.36 27.76 -5.67
C VAL A 124 15.92 27.42 -5.27
N THR A 125 15.07 28.44 -5.20
CA THR A 125 13.66 28.36 -4.79
C THR A 125 12.67 28.22 -5.96
N GLY A 126 13.12 27.65 -7.09
CA GLY A 126 12.30 27.53 -8.30
C GLY A 126 12.01 26.07 -8.69
N GLU A 127 10.80 25.82 -9.17
CA GLU A 127 10.45 24.56 -9.84
C GLU A 127 11.32 24.40 -11.09
N ARG A 128 12.09 23.31 -11.15
CA ARG A 128 12.99 23.03 -12.27
C ARG A 128 12.19 22.81 -13.55
N VAL A 129 12.57 23.48 -14.63
CA VAL A 129 11.92 23.29 -15.93
C VAL A 129 12.17 21.87 -16.43
N LYS A 130 11.11 21.05 -16.45
CA LYS A 130 11.15 19.69 -16.99
C LYS A 130 11.42 19.72 -18.51
N PRO A 131 12.28 18.83 -19.03
CA PRO A 131 12.52 18.74 -20.47
C PRO A 131 11.27 18.24 -21.21
N ASN A 132 11.16 18.58 -22.50
CA ASN A 132 9.98 18.27 -23.30
C ASN A 132 9.63 16.78 -23.35
N TRP A 133 10.64 15.90 -23.29
CA TRP A 133 10.42 14.46 -23.30
C TRP A 133 9.76 13.97 -22.00
N VAL A 134 10.07 14.56 -20.84
CA VAL A 134 9.41 14.24 -19.56
C VAL A 134 7.94 14.61 -19.65
N LYS A 135 7.63 15.84 -20.07
CA LYS A 135 6.24 16.32 -20.24
C LYS A 135 5.43 15.48 -21.25
N LYS A 136 6.09 14.89 -22.24
CA LYS A 136 5.45 13.99 -23.21
C LYS A 136 5.15 12.63 -22.58
N LEU A 137 6.09 12.08 -21.82
CA LEU A 137 5.91 10.79 -21.14
C LEU A 137 4.93 10.88 -19.96
N GLU A 138 4.91 11.98 -19.21
CA GLU A 138 3.91 12.22 -18.15
C GLU A 138 2.49 12.16 -18.74
N ARG A 139 2.24 12.90 -19.84
CA ARG A 139 0.95 12.84 -20.54
C ARG A 139 0.62 11.45 -21.07
N HIS A 140 1.64 10.70 -21.53
CA HIS A 140 1.45 9.32 -21.97
C HIS A 140 1.08 8.41 -20.80
N GLN A 141 1.74 8.57 -19.65
CA GLN A 141 1.49 7.83 -18.42
C GLN A 141 0.10 8.11 -17.86
N ASP A 142 -0.32 9.37 -17.80
CA ASP A 142 -1.68 9.71 -17.38
C ASP A 142 -2.74 9.08 -18.31
N TRP A 143 -2.50 9.13 -19.63
CA TRP A 143 -3.37 8.46 -20.62
C TRP A 143 -3.40 6.93 -20.45
N VAL A 144 -2.24 6.32 -20.17
CA VAL A 144 -2.09 4.88 -19.88
C VAL A 144 -2.89 4.55 -18.63
N ARG A 145 -2.73 5.33 -17.56
CA ARG A 145 -3.41 5.15 -16.26
C ARG A 145 -4.93 5.21 -16.38
N GLU A 146 -5.45 6.08 -17.25
CA GLU A 146 -6.90 6.21 -17.49
C GLU A 146 -7.48 5.06 -18.32
N ARG A 147 -6.70 4.47 -19.24
CA ARG A 147 -7.20 3.48 -20.21
C ARG A 147 -6.82 2.04 -19.91
N ILE A 148 -5.75 1.83 -19.18
CA ILE A 148 -5.27 0.49 -18.82
C ILE A 148 -5.79 0.15 -17.44
N SER A 149 -6.68 -0.82 -17.45
CA SER A 149 -7.13 -1.50 -16.25
C SER A 149 -5.98 -2.31 -15.66
N ASP A 150 -5.32 -1.77 -14.63
CA ASP A 150 -4.30 -2.49 -13.89
C ASP A 150 -4.95 -3.57 -12.99
N PRO A 151 -4.76 -4.88 -13.27
CA PRO A 151 -5.41 -5.95 -12.52
C PRO A 151 -4.99 -5.99 -11.05
N PHE A 152 -3.75 -5.59 -10.75
CA PHE A 152 -3.24 -5.52 -9.38
C PHE A 152 -3.97 -4.44 -8.59
N GLU A 153 -4.07 -3.23 -9.16
CA GLU A 153 -4.80 -2.12 -8.53
C GLU A 153 -6.30 -2.42 -8.41
N GLN A 154 -6.90 -3.10 -9.40
CA GLN A 154 -8.31 -3.51 -9.31
C GLN A 154 -8.55 -4.52 -8.18
N ARG A 155 -7.69 -5.52 -8.04
CA ARG A 155 -7.78 -6.50 -6.96
C ARG A 155 -7.62 -5.82 -5.60
N LYS A 156 -6.64 -4.92 -5.49
CA LYS A 156 -6.41 -4.11 -4.29
C LYS A 156 -7.63 -3.25 -3.97
N LYS A 157 -8.16 -2.49 -4.93
CA LYS A 157 -9.39 -1.69 -4.78
C LYS A 157 -10.58 -2.55 -4.38
N SER A 158 -10.74 -3.75 -4.94
CA SER A 158 -11.83 -4.66 -4.60
C SER A 158 -11.70 -5.17 -3.16
N PHE A 159 -10.48 -5.52 -2.73
CA PHE A 159 -10.20 -5.92 -1.36
C PHE A 159 -10.41 -4.78 -0.37
N ASP A 160 -9.91 -3.59 -0.69
CA ASP A 160 -10.11 -2.37 0.11
C ASP A 160 -11.60 -2.01 0.19
N ALA A 161 -12.34 -2.12 -0.91
CA ALA A 161 -13.79 -1.91 -0.93
C ALA A 161 -14.52 -2.95 -0.07
N LEU A 162 -14.15 -4.24 -0.16
CA LEU A 162 -14.71 -5.28 0.69
C LEU A 162 -14.47 -4.99 2.18
N LEU A 163 -13.25 -4.64 2.56
CA LEU A 163 -12.92 -4.25 3.93
C LEU A 163 -13.71 -3.02 4.38
N PHE A 164 -13.86 -2.03 3.50
CA PHE A 164 -14.66 -0.85 3.76
C PHE A 164 -16.14 -1.20 4.02
N TYR A 165 -16.75 -2.01 3.15
CA TYR A 165 -18.15 -2.44 3.34
C TYR A 165 -18.33 -3.30 4.59
N LEU A 166 -17.37 -4.19 4.89
CA LEU A 166 -17.39 -5.00 6.11
C LEU A 166 -17.32 -4.10 7.35
N ASN A 167 -16.52 -3.04 7.29
CA ASN A 167 -16.40 -2.07 8.36
C ASN A 167 -17.69 -1.26 8.54
N CYS A 168 -18.25 -0.71 7.45
CA CYS A 168 -19.56 -0.04 7.48
C CYS A 168 -20.66 -0.95 8.05
N ALA A 169 -20.69 -2.22 7.64
CA ALA A 169 -21.66 -3.20 8.12
C ALA A 169 -21.44 -3.59 9.59
N SER A 170 -20.20 -3.51 10.08
CA SER A 170 -19.89 -3.86 11.48
C SER A 170 -20.63 -3.00 12.48
N ILE A 171 -20.92 -1.72 12.16
CA ILE A 171 -21.62 -0.79 13.04
C ILE A 171 -23.05 -1.27 13.38
N PRO A 172 -23.97 -1.47 12.40
CA PRO A 172 -25.31 -1.96 12.72
C PRO A 172 -25.27 -3.37 13.31
N PHE A 173 -24.41 -4.27 12.83
CA PHE A 173 -24.30 -5.62 13.41
C PHE A 173 -23.82 -5.60 14.86
N TYR A 174 -22.87 -4.74 15.20
CA TYR A 174 -22.42 -4.52 16.57
C TYR A 174 -23.58 -4.07 17.45
N LEU A 175 -24.32 -3.03 17.04
CA LEU A 175 -25.43 -2.51 17.83
C LEU A 175 -26.53 -3.56 18.05
N LEU A 176 -26.88 -4.32 17.01
CA LEU A 176 -27.86 -5.40 17.10
C LEU A 176 -27.39 -6.51 18.05
N LEU A 177 -26.13 -6.96 17.91
CA LEU A 177 -25.58 -8.02 18.75
C LEU A 177 -25.39 -7.57 20.20
N GLN A 178 -24.95 -6.33 20.41
CA GLN A 178 -24.82 -5.71 21.72
C GLN A 178 -26.18 -5.63 22.41
N GLY A 179 -27.22 -5.14 21.73
CA GLY A 179 -28.58 -5.09 22.26
C GLY A 179 -29.13 -6.49 22.57
N TYR A 180 -28.94 -7.44 21.66
CA TYR A 180 -29.34 -8.84 21.87
C TYR A 180 -28.62 -9.47 23.07
N ALA A 181 -27.32 -9.28 23.22
CA ALA A 181 -26.54 -9.83 24.32
C ALA A 181 -26.99 -9.27 25.67
N LEU A 182 -27.23 -7.97 25.76
CA LEU A 182 -27.72 -7.34 26.99
C LEU A 182 -29.13 -7.80 27.37
N TRP A 183 -29.98 -8.04 26.38
CA TRP A 183 -31.35 -8.52 26.61
C TRP A 183 -31.41 -10.01 26.98
N ARG A 184 -30.62 -10.86 26.30
CA ARG A 184 -30.75 -12.31 26.40
C ARG A 184 -29.78 -12.97 27.37
N PHE A 185 -28.62 -12.35 27.64
CA PHE A 185 -27.60 -12.94 28.52
C PHE A 185 -27.88 -12.56 29.97
N HIS A 186 -27.61 -13.49 30.87
CA HIS A 186 -27.76 -13.32 32.31
C HIS A 186 -26.46 -13.71 33.03
N GLY A 187 -26.27 -13.16 34.23
CA GLY A 187 -25.08 -13.38 35.05
C GLY A 187 -23.79 -12.95 34.37
N ARG A 188 -22.70 -13.69 34.59
CA ARG A 188 -21.34 -13.38 34.13
C ARG A 188 -21.23 -13.18 32.61
N TRP A 189 -22.11 -13.78 31.82
CA TRP A 189 -22.14 -13.60 30.36
C TRP A 189 -22.61 -12.21 29.96
N ARG A 190 -23.48 -11.59 30.76
CA ARG A 190 -23.90 -10.21 30.54
C ARG A 190 -22.77 -9.24 30.88
N ASP A 191 -22.02 -9.52 31.95
CA ASP A 191 -20.88 -8.70 32.37
C ASP A 191 -19.74 -8.72 31.33
N LEU A 192 -19.52 -9.87 30.67
CA LEU A 192 -18.59 -9.92 29.53
C LEU A 192 -19.12 -9.13 28.34
N ALA A 193 -20.42 -9.19 28.06
CA ALA A 193 -21.02 -8.45 26.94
C ALA A 193 -21.03 -6.93 27.14
N THR A 194 -20.86 -6.40 28.35
CA THR A 194 -20.79 -4.94 28.59
C THR A 194 -19.39 -4.36 28.35
N VAL A 195 -18.34 -5.18 28.22
CA VAL A 195 -16.96 -4.71 28.04
C VAL A 195 -16.80 -3.71 26.88
N PRO A 196 -17.36 -3.93 25.68
CA PRO A 196 -17.25 -2.95 24.60
C PRO A 196 -17.93 -1.60 24.89
N LEU A 197 -18.94 -1.58 25.76
CA LEU A 197 -19.61 -0.33 26.16
C LEU A 197 -18.74 0.55 27.03
N VAL A 198 -17.77 -0.03 27.76
CA VAL A 198 -16.85 0.75 28.61
C VAL A 198 -16.08 1.78 27.79
N SER A 199 -15.77 1.48 26.53
CA SER A 199 -15.09 2.43 25.63
C SER A 199 -16.04 3.42 24.95
N LEU A 200 -17.31 3.05 24.74
CA LEU A 200 -18.30 3.90 24.05
C LEU A 200 -19.01 4.87 24.98
N VAL A 201 -19.35 4.44 26.20
CA VAL A 201 -20.16 5.24 27.14
C VAL A 201 -19.46 6.55 27.55
N PRO A 202 -18.17 6.57 27.94
CA PRO A 202 -17.48 7.82 28.24
C PRO A 202 -17.44 8.78 27.05
N LEU A 203 -17.35 8.26 25.83
CA LEU A 203 -17.30 9.05 24.61
C LEU A 203 -18.65 9.73 24.31
N VAL A 204 -19.74 8.97 24.45
CA VAL A 204 -21.11 9.49 24.36
C VAL A 204 -21.33 10.56 25.42
N LEU A 205 -20.96 10.27 26.68
CA LEU A 205 -21.12 11.21 27.79
C LEU A 205 -20.32 12.49 27.58
N ALA A 206 -19.04 12.39 27.18
CA ALA A 206 -18.20 13.56 26.88
C ALA A 206 -18.85 14.45 25.80
N SER A 207 -19.48 13.83 24.81
CA SER A 207 -20.13 14.55 23.71
C SER A 207 -21.43 15.23 24.15
N LEU A 208 -22.21 14.60 25.03
CA LEU A 208 -23.42 15.18 25.61
C LEU A 208 -23.11 16.34 26.58
N VAL A 209 -22.02 16.21 27.35
CA VAL A 209 -21.57 17.24 28.31
C VAL A 209 -20.96 18.46 27.60
N GLY A 210 -20.76 18.40 26.29
CA GLY A 210 -20.33 19.55 25.50
C GLY A 210 -18.81 19.74 25.46
N PHE A 211 -18.02 18.66 25.62
CA PHE A 211 -16.56 18.72 25.45
C PHE A 211 -16.09 19.06 24.01
N GLY A 212 -17.00 19.44 23.11
CA GLY A 212 -16.64 19.96 21.79
C GLY A 212 -15.86 18.97 20.92
N MET A 213 -16.12 17.67 21.06
CA MET A 213 -15.47 16.69 20.18
C MET A 213 -15.92 16.90 18.74
N GLU A 214 -14.94 17.11 17.86
CA GLU A 214 -15.21 17.20 16.43
C GLU A 214 -15.82 15.89 15.91
N LEU A 215 -16.77 16.02 14.98
CA LEU A 215 -17.43 14.88 14.33
C LEU A 215 -16.43 13.93 13.66
N SER A 216 -15.30 14.46 13.19
CA SER A 216 -14.18 13.70 12.63
C SER A 216 -13.67 12.62 13.59
N TYR A 217 -13.44 12.95 14.87
CA TYR A 217 -12.98 12.00 15.88
C TYR A 217 -14.02 10.93 16.19
N TRP A 218 -15.30 11.31 16.21
CA TRP A 218 -16.41 10.38 16.37
C TRP A 218 -16.45 9.32 15.27
N VAL A 219 -16.37 9.78 14.03
CA VAL A 219 -16.37 8.89 12.86
C VAL A 219 -15.16 7.96 12.92
N VAL A 220 -13.96 8.49 13.18
CA VAL A 220 -12.75 7.65 13.29
C VAL A 220 -12.88 6.62 14.41
N PHE A 221 -13.41 7.00 15.57
CA PHE A 221 -13.56 6.10 16.71
C PHE A 221 -14.58 4.98 16.43
N ILE A 222 -15.77 5.33 15.93
CA ILE A 222 -16.80 4.34 15.59
C ILE A 222 -16.26 3.40 14.50
N PHE A 223 -15.71 3.96 13.42
CA PHE A 223 -15.25 3.21 12.27
C PHE A 223 -14.02 2.34 12.57
N ARG A 224 -13.19 2.70 13.55
CA ARG A 224 -12.08 1.85 13.98
C ARG A 224 -12.46 0.88 15.09
N GLY A 225 -13.30 1.29 16.04
CA GLY A 225 -13.61 0.52 17.24
C GLY A 225 -14.69 -0.55 17.04
N THR A 226 -15.71 -0.28 16.23
CA THR A 226 -16.86 -1.19 16.08
C THR A 226 -16.54 -2.56 15.48
N PRO A 227 -15.61 -2.72 14.51
CA PRO A 227 -15.20 -4.05 14.07
C PRO A 227 -14.62 -4.90 15.20
N PHE A 228 -13.74 -4.32 16.03
CA PHE A 228 -13.12 -5.05 17.15
C PHE A 228 -14.15 -5.40 18.23
N ALA A 229 -15.04 -4.46 18.55
CA ALA A 229 -16.14 -4.68 19.48
C ALA A 229 -17.07 -5.79 19.00
N LEU A 230 -17.40 -5.81 17.70
CA LEU A 230 -18.21 -6.87 17.09
C LEU A 230 -17.52 -8.24 17.17
N VAL A 231 -16.25 -8.32 16.79
CA VAL A 231 -15.46 -9.58 16.87
C VAL A 231 -15.43 -10.11 18.30
N TYR A 232 -15.22 -9.22 19.28
CA TYR A 232 -15.25 -9.58 20.69
C TYR A 232 -16.62 -10.15 21.10
N LEU A 233 -17.73 -9.48 20.77
CA LEU A 233 -19.07 -9.95 21.10
C LEU A 233 -19.41 -11.28 20.41
N LEU A 234 -18.97 -11.47 19.16
CA LEU A 234 -19.13 -12.74 18.45
C LEU A 234 -18.39 -13.87 19.19
N ALA A 235 -17.18 -13.62 19.68
CA ALA A 235 -16.43 -14.60 20.47
C ALA A 235 -17.16 -14.95 21.78
N VAL A 236 -17.66 -13.96 22.52
CA VAL A 236 -18.46 -14.18 23.74
C VAL A 236 -19.73 -14.97 23.44
N TRP A 237 -20.43 -14.61 22.36
CA TRP A 237 -21.67 -15.29 21.93
C TRP A 237 -21.41 -16.76 21.53
N LEU A 238 -20.34 -17.03 20.78
CA LEU A 238 -19.93 -18.39 20.41
C LEU A 238 -19.51 -19.22 21.62
N ALA A 239 -18.72 -18.65 22.54
CA ALA A 239 -18.29 -19.31 23.76
C ALA A 239 -19.49 -19.74 24.62
N ARG A 240 -20.48 -18.84 24.78
CA ARG A 240 -21.72 -19.14 25.50
C ARG A 240 -22.51 -20.26 24.83
N ARG A 241 -22.65 -20.23 23.51
CA ARG A 241 -23.36 -21.29 22.76
C ARG A 241 -22.72 -22.66 22.96
N ARG A 242 -21.39 -22.73 22.96
CA ARG A 242 -20.66 -23.98 23.21
C ARG A 242 -20.86 -24.49 24.64
N MET A 243 -20.78 -23.61 25.64
CA MET A 243 -21.00 -23.99 27.04
C MET A 243 -22.41 -24.54 27.28
N LEU A 244 -23.43 -23.85 26.78
CA LEU A 244 -24.83 -24.30 26.93
C LEU A 244 -25.08 -25.65 26.23
N LYS A 245 -24.35 -25.95 25.16
CA LYS A 245 -24.43 -27.25 24.49
C LYS A 245 -23.86 -28.36 25.37
N ILE A 246 -22.69 -28.12 25.97
CA ILE A 246 -22.02 -29.07 26.87
C ILE A 246 -22.89 -29.35 28.11
N GLU A 247 -23.45 -28.31 28.72
CA GLU A 247 -24.33 -28.47 29.90
C GLU A 247 -25.59 -29.31 29.58
N ARG A 248 -26.16 -29.16 28.38
CA ARG A 248 -27.31 -29.96 27.93
C ARG A 248 -26.95 -31.41 27.66
N GLU A 249 -25.77 -31.66 27.11
CA GLU A 249 -25.26 -33.02 26.89
C GLU A 249 -24.98 -33.74 28.21
N GLN A 250 -24.52 -33.02 29.24
CA GLN A 250 -24.29 -33.55 30.58
C GLN A 250 -25.58 -33.75 31.39
N ALA A 251 -26.60 -32.90 31.21
CA ALA A 251 -27.88 -33.02 31.91
C ALA A 251 -28.84 -34.05 31.29
N GLY A 252 -28.54 -34.53 30.08
CA GLY A 252 -29.28 -35.60 29.39
C GLY A 252 -28.71 -37.01 29.59
N GLN A 253 -27.63 -37.14 30.38
CA GLN A 253 -27.06 -38.41 30.87
C GLN A 253 -27.46 -38.62 32.33
#